data_AF-A0A922X4Q3-F1
#
_entry.id   AF-A0A922X4Q3-F1
#
_cell.length_a   1.000
_cell.length_b   1.000
_cell.length_c   1.000
_cell.angle_alpha   90.00
_cell.angle_beta   90.00
_cell.angle_gamma   90.00
#
_symmetry.space_group_name_H-M   'P 1'
#
loop_
_entity.id
_entity.type
_entity.pdbx_description
1 polymer ?
#
loop_
_entity_poly.entity_id
_entity_poly.type
_entity_poly.pdbx_seq_one_letter_code
_entity_poly.pdbx_strand_id
1 'polypeptide(L)'
;MTPPRGRATASYGADFGVPKFLRVEWRDPESPFRASGPQGAMLGGTIIADYTVPVAALIPDSLLEDKRRNGGGFRLKIRIHPDGPLIGWDLERAPGLAPDGSKFHHAGGDFQEAYIFNGKVIRKGWYIHPKTSERFETDF
;
A
#
# COMPACT_ATOMS: atom_id res chain seq x y z
N MET A 1 8.74 22.32 -0.75
CA MET A 1 9.31 21.11 -1.37
C MET A 1 8.17 20.41 -2.09
N THR A 2 8.25 20.25 -3.41
CA THR A 2 7.19 19.55 -4.17
C THR A 2 7.30 18.06 -3.87
N PRO A 3 6.21 17.38 -3.46
CA PRO A 3 6.23 15.94 -3.20
C PRO A 3 6.71 15.16 -4.43
N PRO A 4 7.44 14.04 -4.27
CA PRO A 4 7.79 13.19 -5.39
C PRO A 4 6.51 12.72 -6.09
N ARG A 5 6.36 13.04 -7.39
CA ARG A 5 5.31 12.48 -8.25
C ARG A 5 5.72 11.06 -8.66
N GLY A 6 5.68 10.13 -7.71
CA GLY A 6 5.96 8.72 -7.94
C GLY A 6 4.82 7.86 -7.44
N ARG A 7 4.31 6.95 -8.28
CA ARG A 7 3.51 5.81 -7.83
C ARG A 7 4.41 4.58 -7.83
N ALA A 8 4.59 3.96 -6.68
CA ALA A 8 5.05 2.59 -6.60
C ALA A 8 3.85 1.78 -6.14
N THR A 9 3.40 0.81 -6.94
CA THR A 9 2.39 -0.16 -6.51
C THR A 9 3.11 -1.48 -6.30
N ALA A 10 3.59 -1.72 -5.08
CA ALA A 10 4.06 -3.04 -4.70
C ALA A 10 2.86 -3.82 -4.17
N SER A 11 2.53 -4.94 -4.81
CA SER A 11 1.54 -5.90 -4.32
C SER A 11 2.28 -7.10 -3.76
N TYR A 12 2.14 -7.35 -2.46
CA TYR A 12 2.66 -8.56 -1.83
C TYR A 12 1.53 -9.58 -1.71
N GLY A 13 1.72 -10.77 -2.29
CA GLY A 13 0.83 -11.92 -2.07
C GLY A 13 1.13 -12.56 -0.72
N ALA A 14 0.21 -12.45 0.24
CA ALA A 14 0.43 -12.89 1.62
C ALA A 14 0.27 -14.41 1.85
N ASP A 15 0.77 -15.25 0.94
CA ASP A 15 0.72 -16.71 1.11
C ASP A 15 1.49 -17.17 2.38
N PHE A 16 2.49 -16.38 2.80
CA PHE A 16 3.30 -16.61 4.01
C PHE A 16 2.80 -15.85 5.26
N GLY A 17 1.65 -15.17 5.18
CA GLY A 17 1.10 -14.34 6.26
C GLY A 17 1.35 -12.85 6.08
N VAL A 18 0.74 -12.04 6.96
CA VAL A 18 0.90 -10.58 6.94
C VAL A 18 2.22 -10.20 7.61
N PRO A 19 3.06 -9.33 7.00
CA PRO A 19 4.23 -8.78 7.67
C PRO A 19 3.88 -8.11 9.00
N LYS A 20 4.70 -8.35 10.04
CA LYS A 20 4.53 -7.66 11.34
C LYS A 20 4.84 -6.18 11.21
N PHE A 21 5.93 -5.86 10.52
CA PHE A 21 6.39 -4.51 10.28
C PHE A 21 6.85 -4.35 8.85
N LEU A 22 6.75 -3.13 8.33
CA LEU A 22 7.37 -2.71 7.10
C LEU A 22 8.32 -1.55 7.40
N ARG A 23 9.58 -1.68 6.96
CA ARG A 23 10.54 -0.58 6.97
C ARG A 23 10.54 0.10 5.61
N VAL A 24 10.36 1.42 5.59
CA VAL A 24 10.35 2.24 4.37
C VAL A 24 11.35 3.36 4.54
N GLU A 25 12.33 3.42 3.65
CA GLU A 25 13.35 4.45 3.63
C GLU A 25 13.16 5.34 2.41
N TRP A 26 13.13 6.66 2.65
CA TRP A 26 13.27 7.65 1.59
C TRP A 26 14.74 8.01 1.49
N ARG A 27 15.23 8.04 0.26
CA ARG A 27 16.63 8.31 -0.03
C ARG A 27 16.72 9.59 -0.85
N ASP A 28 17.74 10.39 -0.56
CA ASP A 28 18.04 11.58 -1.35
C ASP A 28 18.36 11.15 -2.78
N PRO A 29 17.59 11.59 -3.78
CA PRO A 29 17.94 11.31 -5.16
C PRO A 29 19.34 11.81 -5.46
N GLU A 30 19.76 12.98 -4.98
CA GLU A 30 21.07 13.60 -5.29
C GLU A 30 22.25 12.95 -4.54
N SER A 31 22.01 11.89 -3.76
CA SER A 31 23.06 11.20 -3.02
C SER A 31 24.20 10.73 -3.95
N PRO A 32 25.48 11.00 -3.59
CA PRO A 32 26.64 10.65 -4.41
C PRO A 32 26.92 9.15 -4.44
N PHE A 33 26.53 8.42 -3.39
CA PHE A 33 26.55 6.95 -3.40
C PHE A 33 25.19 6.43 -3.84
N ARG A 34 25.15 5.78 -5.01
CA ARG A 34 24.03 4.97 -5.51
C ARG A 34 24.62 3.64 -5.95
N ALA A 35 24.45 2.57 -5.18
CA ALA A 35 24.68 1.23 -5.71
C ALA A 35 23.44 0.83 -6.53
N SER A 36 23.63 0.46 -7.79
CA SER A 36 22.55 -0.10 -8.59
C SER A 36 22.40 -1.58 -8.27
N GLY A 37 21.28 -1.96 -7.68
CA GLY A 37 20.86 -3.35 -7.55
C GLY A 37 20.26 -3.90 -8.85
N PRO A 38 19.88 -5.19 -8.87
CA PRO A 38 19.16 -5.79 -9.98
C PRO A 38 17.93 -4.95 -10.38
N GLN A 39 17.65 -4.88 -11.69
CA GLN A 39 16.50 -4.16 -12.26
C GLN A 39 16.42 -2.65 -11.91
N GLY A 40 17.56 -2.00 -11.63
CA GLY A 40 17.59 -0.56 -11.34
C GLY A 40 17.16 -0.21 -9.91
N ALA A 41 17.19 -1.17 -8.98
CA ALA A 41 16.99 -0.89 -7.57
C ALA A 41 18.07 0.09 -7.07
N MET A 42 17.67 1.17 -6.41
CA MET A 42 18.63 2.06 -5.72
C MET A 42 19.00 1.45 -4.37
N LEU A 43 20.18 0.85 -4.29
CA LEU A 43 20.79 0.34 -3.07
C LEU A 43 21.74 1.43 -2.52
N GLY A 44 21.53 1.86 -1.27
CA GLY A 44 22.38 2.86 -0.63
C GLY A 44 22.02 4.31 -0.95
N GLY A 45 22.88 5.21 -0.46
CA GLY A 45 22.70 6.66 -0.50
C GLY A 45 22.19 7.26 0.81
N THR A 46 22.13 8.58 0.88
CA THR A 46 21.70 9.30 2.09
C THR A 46 20.22 9.02 2.37
N ILE A 47 19.93 8.45 3.54
CA ILE A 47 18.56 8.28 4.02
C ILE A 47 18.09 9.65 4.53
N ILE A 48 16.99 10.14 3.98
CA ILE A 48 16.38 11.43 4.36
C ILE A 48 15.14 11.25 5.24
N ALA A 49 14.58 10.03 5.26
CA ALA A 49 13.57 9.63 6.25
C ALA A 49 13.50 8.10 6.34
N ASP A 50 13.26 7.58 7.54
CA ASP A 50 13.14 6.15 7.85
C ASP A 50 11.88 5.91 8.66
N TYR A 51 10.99 5.07 8.14
CA TYR A 51 9.69 4.78 8.72
C TYR A 51 9.58 3.30 9.04
N THR A 52 9.08 2.97 10.23
CA THR A 52 8.69 1.62 10.60
C THR A 52 7.19 1.59 10.84
N VAL A 53 6.45 0.82 10.03
CA VAL A 53 4.98 0.74 10.09
C VAL A 53 4.54 -0.61 10.65
N PRO A 54 3.68 -0.66 11.69
CA PRO A 54 3.19 -1.90 12.29
C PRO A 54 2.04 -2.51 11.49
N VAL A 55 2.32 -3.06 10.31
CA VAL A 55 1.32 -3.52 9.33
C VAL A 55 0.29 -4.49 9.92
N ALA A 56 0.72 -5.54 10.62
CA ALA A 56 -0.21 -6.54 11.15
C ALA A 56 -1.20 -5.97 12.17
N ALA A 57 -0.80 -4.94 12.94
CA ALA A 57 -1.68 -4.31 13.92
C ALA A 57 -2.75 -3.41 13.28
N LEU A 58 -2.62 -3.08 11.98
CA LEU A 58 -3.56 -2.25 11.24
C LEU A 58 -4.67 -3.07 10.56
N ILE A 59 -4.67 -4.39 10.71
CA ILE A 59 -5.64 -5.28 10.07
C ILE A 59 -6.55 -5.84 11.16
N PRO A 60 -7.88 -5.65 11.06
CA PRO A 60 -8.82 -6.23 11.99
C PRO A 60 -8.69 -7.76 12.06
N ASP A 61 -8.67 -8.31 13.28
CA ASP A 61 -8.61 -9.76 13.51
C ASP A 61 -9.74 -10.50 12.80
N SER A 62 -10.92 -9.89 12.72
CA SER A 62 -12.08 -10.44 12.00
C SER A 62 -11.80 -10.71 10.52
N LEU A 63 -10.96 -9.92 9.86
CA LEU A 63 -10.57 -10.14 8.46
C LEU A 63 -9.51 -11.22 8.34
N LEU A 64 -8.59 -11.32 9.31
CA LEU A 64 -7.63 -12.42 9.37
C LEU A 64 -8.34 -13.76 9.57
N GLU A 65 -9.35 -13.79 10.43
CA GLU A 65 -10.22 -14.96 10.63
C GLU A 65 -11.04 -15.30 9.38
N ASP A 66 -11.66 -14.30 8.74
CA ASP A 66 -12.40 -14.47 7.48
C ASP A 66 -11.50 -15.06 6.38
N LYS A 67 -10.25 -14.61 6.27
CA LYS A 67 -9.25 -15.20 5.36
C LYS A 67 -8.94 -16.66 5.71
N ARG A 68 -8.77 -16.99 6.99
CA ARG A 68 -8.49 -18.38 7.42
C ARG A 68 -9.65 -19.32 7.09
N ARG A 69 -10.90 -18.87 7.25
CA ARG A 69 -12.10 -19.69 6.99
C ARG A 69 -12.39 -19.87 5.51
N ASN A 70 -12.27 -18.79 4.74
CA ASN A 70 -12.77 -18.74 3.37
C ASN A 70 -11.65 -18.79 2.31
N GLY A 71 -10.40 -18.97 2.71
CA GLY A 71 -9.24 -18.96 1.81
C GLY A 71 -8.97 -17.59 1.19
N GLY A 72 -8.23 -17.56 0.08
CA GLY A 72 -7.87 -16.33 -0.63
C GLY A 72 -6.55 -15.70 -0.16
N GLY A 73 -6.23 -14.55 -0.77
CA GLY A 73 -5.00 -13.80 -0.55
C GLY A 73 -5.24 -12.56 0.30
N PHE A 74 -4.16 -12.01 0.86
CA PHE A 74 -4.16 -10.67 1.40
C PHE A 74 -3.15 -9.85 0.60
N ARG A 75 -3.57 -8.72 0.05
CA ARG A 75 -2.71 -7.85 -0.75
C ARG A 75 -2.35 -6.63 0.06
N LEU A 76 -1.06 -6.49 0.35
CA LEU A 76 -0.49 -5.26 0.91
C LEU A 76 -0.11 -4.31 -0.22
N LYS A 77 -0.37 -3.02 -0.03
CA LYS A 77 -0.10 -1.93 -0.98
C LYS A 77 0.60 -0.79 -0.25
N ILE A 78 1.59 -0.19 -0.88
CA ILE A 78 2.36 0.92 -0.32
C ILE A 78 2.24 2.08 -1.28
N ARG A 79 1.95 3.29 -0.82
CA ARG A 79 1.95 4.50 -1.64
C ARG A 79 2.90 5.54 -1.09
N ILE A 80 3.58 6.22 -2.00
CA ILE A 80 4.55 7.26 -1.69
C ILE A 80 3.80 8.53 -1.31
N HIS A 81 4.10 9.06 -0.11
CA HIS A 81 3.66 10.38 0.33
C HIS A 81 4.84 11.08 1.04
N PRO A 82 5.04 12.39 0.83
CA PRO A 82 6.20 13.14 1.33
C PRO A 82 6.32 13.12 2.85
N ASP A 83 5.18 13.10 3.56
CA ASP A 83 5.13 13.05 5.02
C ASP A 83 5.14 11.63 5.62
N GLY A 84 5.33 10.59 4.78
CA GLY A 84 5.42 9.20 5.23
C GLY A 84 4.74 8.21 4.28
N PRO A 85 5.03 6.90 4.37
CA PRO A 85 4.36 5.91 3.54
C PRO A 85 2.88 5.79 3.90
N LEU A 86 2.03 5.59 2.90
CA LEU A 86 0.64 5.17 3.09
C LEU A 86 0.55 3.67 2.89
N ILE A 87 -0.03 2.95 3.85
CA ILE A 87 -0.19 1.50 3.77
C ILE A 87 -1.66 1.15 3.55
N GLY A 88 -1.95 0.51 2.43
CA GLY A 88 -3.28 0.04 2.07
C GLY A 88 -3.30 -1.47 1.97
N TRP A 89 -4.48 -2.06 2.14
CA TRP A 89 -4.65 -3.49 1.97
C TRP A 89 -6.04 -3.86 1.48
N ASP A 90 -6.16 -5.04 0.87
CA ASP A 90 -7.45 -5.67 0.54
C ASP A 90 -7.35 -7.21 0.61
N LEU A 91 -8.51 -7.85 0.76
CA LEU A 91 -8.67 -9.30 0.67
C LEU A 91 -8.89 -9.69 -0.79
N GLU A 92 -8.08 -10.62 -1.27
CA GLU A 92 -8.25 -11.25 -2.57
C GLU A 92 -9.07 -12.53 -2.41
N ARG A 93 -10.13 -12.69 -3.20
CA ARG A 93 -10.85 -13.96 -3.28
C ARG A 93 -10.88 -14.49 -4.70
N ALA A 94 -11.16 -15.79 -4.82
CA ALA A 94 -11.38 -16.38 -6.12
C ALA A 94 -12.56 -15.65 -6.79
N PRO A 95 -12.51 -15.47 -8.12
CA PRO A 95 -13.57 -14.80 -8.86
C PRO A 95 -14.97 -15.34 -8.49
N GLY A 96 -15.90 -14.46 -8.15
CA GLY A 96 -17.27 -14.82 -7.78
C GLY A 96 -17.49 -15.26 -6.32
N LEU A 97 -16.46 -15.29 -5.47
CA LEU A 97 -16.60 -15.64 -4.05
C LEU A 97 -16.74 -14.43 -3.11
N ALA A 98 -16.48 -13.21 -3.59
CA ALA A 98 -16.76 -12.00 -2.80
C ALA A 98 -18.26 -11.67 -2.83
N PRO A 99 -18.81 -11.04 -1.78
CA PRO A 99 -20.22 -10.63 -1.73
C PRO A 99 -20.65 -9.73 -2.89
N ASP A 100 -19.72 -8.94 -3.44
CA ASP A 100 -19.92 -8.03 -4.56
C ASP A 100 -19.41 -8.60 -5.91
N GLY A 101 -18.98 -9.88 -5.92
CA GLY A 101 -18.39 -10.54 -7.07
C GLY A 101 -16.99 -10.04 -7.44
N SER A 102 -16.44 -9.06 -6.71
CA SER A 102 -15.12 -8.51 -6.99
C SER A 102 -14.00 -9.48 -6.61
N LYS A 103 -12.85 -9.33 -7.27
CA LYS A 103 -11.64 -10.08 -6.90
C LYS A 103 -11.01 -9.55 -5.60
N PHE A 104 -11.12 -8.24 -5.35
CA PHE A 104 -10.49 -7.55 -4.23
C PHE A 104 -11.52 -6.71 -3.47
N HIS A 105 -11.68 -6.98 -2.18
CA HIS A 105 -12.67 -6.32 -1.32
C HIS A 105 -12.11 -6.10 0.08
N HIS A 106 -12.90 -5.43 0.94
CA HIS A 106 -12.47 -4.97 2.26
C HIS A 106 -11.20 -4.10 2.19
N ALA A 107 -11.20 -3.07 1.36
CA ALA A 107 -10.08 -2.14 1.34
C ALA A 107 -9.94 -1.41 2.69
N GLY A 108 -8.73 -1.38 3.24
CA GLY A 108 -8.43 -0.72 4.51
C GLY A 108 -7.00 -0.22 4.60
N GLY A 109 -6.64 0.29 5.78
CA GLY A 109 -5.39 0.98 6.04
C GLY A 109 -5.49 2.49 5.83
N ASP A 110 -4.39 3.11 5.42
CA ASP A 110 -4.24 4.54 5.24
C ASP A 110 -4.78 5.01 3.88
N PHE A 111 -5.05 4.11 2.94
CA PHE A 111 -5.60 4.49 1.64
C PHE A 111 -6.38 3.39 0.92
N GLN A 112 -7.27 3.81 0.02
CA GLN A 112 -7.92 3.00 -0.98
C GLN A 112 -7.80 3.67 -2.35
N GLU A 113 -7.40 2.90 -3.37
CA GLU A 113 -7.31 3.39 -4.74
C GLU A 113 -8.70 3.73 -5.31
N ALA A 114 -8.72 4.70 -6.22
CA ALA A 114 -9.87 4.91 -7.09
C ALA A 114 -10.13 3.67 -7.96
N TYR A 115 -11.41 3.37 -8.18
CA TYR A 115 -11.80 2.39 -9.18
C TYR A 115 -11.99 3.12 -10.52
N ILE A 116 -11.06 2.88 -11.45
CA ILE A 116 -11.05 3.50 -12.78
C ILE A 116 -11.32 2.43 -13.82
N PHE A 117 -12.33 2.64 -14.66
CA PHE A 117 -12.68 1.75 -15.77
C PHE A 117 -12.73 2.56 -17.06
N ASN A 118 -11.98 2.13 -18.09
CA ASN A 118 -11.86 2.83 -19.37
C ASN A 118 -11.52 4.33 -19.22
N GLY A 119 -10.59 4.66 -18.32
CA GLY A 119 -10.16 6.05 -18.06
C GLY A 119 -11.16 6.89 -17.27
N LYS A 120 -12.34 6.34 -16.92
CA LYS A 120 -13.35 7.01 -16.11
C LYS A 120 -13.28 6.55 -14.66
N VAL A 121 -13.26 7.51 -13.73
CA VAL A 121 -13.40 7.23 -12.30
C VAL A 121 -14.83 6.76 -12.02
N ILE A 122 -14.98 5.50 -11.64
CA ILE A 122 -16.25 4.87 -11.25
C ILE A 122 -16.47 5.00 -9.74
N ARG A 123 -15.39 4.94 -8.94
CA ARG A 123 -15.41 5.22 -7.50
C ARG A 123 -14.14 5.98 -7.14
N LYS A 124 -14.26 7.11 -6.45
CA LYS A 124 -13.10 7.81 -5.90
C LYS A 124 -12.38 6.96 -4.86
N GLY A 125 -11.06 7.04 -4.85
CA GLY A 125 -10.22 6.56 -3.78
C GLY A 125 -10.21 7.53 -2.61
N TRP A 126 -9.43 7.21 -1.59
CA TRP A 126 -9.17 8.09 -0.46
C TRP A 126 -7.82 7.76 0.17
N TYR A 127 -7.26 8.69 0.92
CA TYR A 127 -6.15 8.43 1.83
C TYR A 127 -6.28 9.26 3.12
N ILE A 128 -5.59 8.82 4.17
CA ILE A 128 -5.44 9.51 5.45
C ILE A 128 -4.04 10.12 5.45
N HIS A 129 -3.95 11.45 5.56
CA HIS A 129 -2.68 12.15 5.49
C HIS A 129 -1.79 11.76 6.69
N PRO A 130 -0.55 11.30 6.48
CA PRO A 130 0.27 10.71 7.54
C PRO A 130 0.51 11.63 8.74
N LYS A 131 0.64 12.94 8.48
CA LYS A 131 0.93 13.96 9.50
C LYS A 131 -0.30 14.54 10.21
N THR A 132 -1.41 14.72 9.49
CA THR A 132 -2.58 15.46 10.00
C THR A 132 -3.73 14.53 10.36
N SER A 133 -3.66 13.25 9.97
CA SER A 133 -4.73 12.26 10.10
C SER A 133 -6.05 12.67 9.41
N GLU A 134 -6.03 13.69 8.56
CA GLU A 134 -7.17 14.12 7.77
C GLU A 134 -7.37 13.19 6.57
N ARG A 135 -8.63 12.90 6.24
CA ARG A 135 -8.99 12.05 5.11
C ARG A 135 -9.26 12.88 3.86
N PHE A 136 -8.60 12.53 2.77
CA PHE A 136 -8.74 13.17 1.45
C PHE A 136 -9.31 12.19 0.44
N GLU A 137 -10.23 12.65 -0.40
CA GLU A 137 -10.66 11.91 -1.59
C GLU A 137 -9.63 12.05 -2.72
N THR A 138 -9.50 11.00 -3.55
CA THR A 138 -8.61 10.99 -4.70
C THR A 138 -9.27 10.32 -5.91
N ASP A 139 -8.84 10.69 -7.12
CA ASP A 139 -9.21 10.09 -8.39
C ASP A 139 -8.19 9.04 -8.89
N PHE A 140 -7.21 8.65 -8.06
CA PHE A 140 -6.13 7.71 -8.39
C PHE A 140 -5.85 6.61 -7.35
#